data_AF-A0A654AKD2-F1
#
_entry.id   AF-A0A654AKD2-F1
#
_cell.length_a   1.000
_cell.length_b   1.000
_cell.length_c   1.000
_cell.angle_alpha   90.00
_cell.angle_beta   90.00
_cell.angle_gamma   90.00
#
_symmetry.space_group_name_H-M   'P 1'
#
loop_
_entity.id
_entity.type
_entity.pdbx_description
1 polymer ?
#
loop_
_entity_poly.entity_id
_entity_poly.type
_entity_poly.pdbx_seq_one_letter_code
_entity_poly.pdbx_strand_id
1 'polypeptide(L)' 'MNAPAARPRQRSAARLFAIPGLIALTSLIGLIAGLTGDGVRDLIAWLFLSLPVAVVAIAWRRRG' A
#
# COMPACT_ATOMS: atom_id res chain seq x y z
N MET A 1 27.83 -21.83 30.51
CA MET A 1 26.83 -20.73 30.60
C MET A 1 26.50 -20.32 29.17
N ASN A 2 25.43 -20.84 28.58
CA ASN A 2 25.12 -20.62 27.16
C ASN A 2 24.10 -19.48 27.05
N ALA A 3 24.50 -18.36 26.44
CA ALA A 3 23.60 -17.24 26.19
C ALA A 3 22.53 -17.65 25.17
N PRO A 4 21.24 -17.32 25.37
CA PRO A 4 20.24 -17.50 24.33
C PRO A 4 20.59 -16.57 23.17
N ALA A 5 20.96 -17.15 22.03
CA ALA A 5 21.09 -16.43 20.77
C ALA A 5 19.72 -15.80 20.47
N ALA A 6 19.57 -14.51 20.77
CA ALA A 6 18.38 -13.74 20.44
C ALA A 6 18.20 -13.80 18.92
N ARG A 7 17.22 -14.60 18.45
CA ARG A 7 16.91 -14.69 17.03
C ARG A 7 16.62 -13.28 16.54
N PRO A 8 17.33 -12.77 15.50
CA PRO A 8 17.00 -11.48 14.93
C PRO A 8 15.53 -11.56 14.50
N ARG A 9 14.70 -10.75 15.18
CA ARG A 9 13.29 -10.60 14.84
C ARG A 9 13.26 -10.09 13.42
N GLN A 10 13.00 -10.96 12.45
CA GLN A 10 12.94 -10.64 11.04
C GLN A 10 11.92 -9.50 10.87
N ARG A 11 12.41 -8.26 10.85
CA ARG A 11 11.60 -7.10 10.50
C ARG A 11 11.38 -7.25 9.01
N SER A 12 10.22 -7.78 8.65
CA SER A 12 9.82 -8.02 7.27
C SER A 12 10.14 -6.78 6.44
N ALA A 13 11.02 -6.91 5.44
CA ALA A 13 11.35 -5.83 4.52
C ALA A 13 10.08 -5.23 3.87
N ALA A 14 9.03 -6.05 3.72
CA ALA A 14 7.68 -5.65 3.34
C ALA A 14 7.10 -4.51 4.20
N ARG A 15 7.46 -4.39 5.49
CA ARG A 15 7.02 -3.32 6.38
C ARG A 15 7.69 -1.98 6.06
N LEU A 16 8.94 -2.02 5.58
CA LEU A 16 9.69 -0.82 5.17
C LEU A 16 9.23 -0.31 3.79
N PHE A 17 8.87 -1.21 2.87
CA PHE A 17 8.35 -0.85 1.55
C PHE A 17 6.85 -0.53 1.51
N ALA A 18 6.11 -0.75 2.60
CA ALA A 18 4.68 -0.45 2.67
C ALA A 18 4.37 1.05 2.55
N ILE A 19 5.16 1.91 3.21
CA ILE A 19 4.99 3.37 3.17
C ILE A 19 5.26 3.91 1.75
N PRO A 20 6.40 3.58 1.11
CA PRO A 20 6.64 3.95 -0.28
C PRO A 20 5.56 3.45 -1.25
N GLY A 21 5.08 2.21 -1.06
CA GLY A 21 4.03 1.63 -1.91
C GLY A 21 2.70 2.40 -1.82
N LEU A 22 2.30 2.82 -0.61
CA LEU A 22 1.10 3.62 -0.41
C LEU A 22 1.23 4.99 -1.08
N ILE A 23 2.38 5.64 -0.91
CA ILE A 23 2.65 6.96 -1.53
C ILE A 23 2.62 6.84 -3.05
N ALA A 24 3.30 5.84 -3.62
CA ALA A 24 3.32 5.61 -5.07
C ALA A 24 1.89 5.37 -5.62
N LEU A 25 1.08 4.56 -4.93
CA LEU A 25 -0.31 4.32 -5.32
C LEU A 25 -1.14 5.61 -5.26
N THR A 26 -1.02 6.37 -4.17
CA THR A 26 -1.77 7.62 -3.99
C THR A 26 -1.34 8.71 -4.97
N SER A 27 -0.06 8.76 -5.33
CA SER A 27 0.47 9.67 -6.35
C SER A 27 0.03 9.27 -7.75
N LEU A 28 0.06 7.98 -8.09
CA LEU A 28 -0.55 7.48 -9.32
C LEU A 28 -2.03 7.87 -9.35
N ILE A 29 -2.67 7.91 -8.16
CA ILE A 29 -4.04 8.38 -7.98
C ILE A 29 -4.31 9.83 -8.33
N GLY A 30 -3.56 10.73 -7.73
CA GLY A 30 -3.64 12.13 -8.11
C GLY A 30 -3.33 12.37 -9.59
N LEU A 31 -2.38 11.62 -10.15
CA LEU A 31 -1.95 11.79 -11.54
C LEU A 31 -3.04 11.41 -12.54
N ILE A 32 -3.62 10.20 -12.42
CA ILE A 32 -4.70 9.75 -13.31
C ILE A 32 -5.90 10.68 -13.17
N ALA A 33 -6.26 11.08 -11.95
CA ALA A 33 -7.34 12.02 -11.71
C ALA A 33 -7.13 13.39 -12.39
N GLY A 34 -5.89 13.92 -12.36
CA GLY A 34 -5.55 15.19 -13.00
C GLY A 34 -5.47 15.12 -14.53
N LEU A 35 -5.09 13.97 -15.08
CA LEU A 35 -5.05 13.73 -16.53
C LEU A 35 -6.44 13.47 -17.11
N THR A 36 -7.33 12.80 -16.38
CA THR A 36 -8.69 12.47 -16.85
C THR A 36 -9.69 13.63 -16.64
N GLY A 37 -9.25 14.88 -16.81
CA GLY A 37 -10.04 16.10 -16.62
C GLY A 37 -11.37 16.17 -17.39
N ASP A 38 -11.62 15.27 -18.36
CA ASP A 38 -12.87 15.16 -19.14
C ASP A 38 -13.76 13.94 -18.76
N GLY A 39 -13.36 13.12 -17.79
CA GLY A 39 -14.01 11.83 -17.50
C GLY A 39 -14.25 11.57 -16.02
N VAL A 40 -15.06 12.40 -15.34
CA VAL A 40 -15.45 12.23 -13.91
C VAL A 40 -15.87 10.79 -13.56
N ARG A 41 -16.46 10.09 -14.53
CA ARG A 41 -16.87 8.70 -14.40
C ARG A 41 -15.71 7.72 -14.20
N ASP A 42 -14.57 8.01 -14.83
CA ASP A 42 -13.33 7.25 -14.68
C ASP A 42 -12.76 7.42 -13.27
N LEU A 43 -12.77 8.65 -12.74
CA LEU A 43 -12.38 8.92 -11.35
C LEU A 43 -13.25 8.17 -10.34
N ILE A 44 -14.56 8.13 -10.56
CA ILE A 44 -15.49 7.39 -9.69
C ILE A 44 -15.22 5.88 -9.77
N ALA A 45 -15.09 5.33 -10.98
CA ALA A 45 -14.76 3.92 -11.18
C ALA A 45 -13.44 3.56 -10.48
N TRP A 46 -12.49 4.49 -10.50
CA TRP A 46 -11.18 4.28 -9.94
C TRP A 46 -11.12 4.43 -8.42
N LEU A 47 -11.93 5.32 -7.83
CA LEU A 47 -12.19 5.34 -6.39
C LEU A 47 -12.77 4.01 -5.90
N PHE A 48 -13.78 3.48 -6.60
CA PHE A 48 -14.36 2.17 -6.27
C PHE A 48 -13.34 1.02 -6.42
N LEU A 49 -12.43 1.11 -7.39
CA LEU A 49 -11.36 0.13 -7.59
C LEU A 49 -10.26 0.23 -6.51
N SER A 50 -10.00 1.43 -5.98
CA SER A 50 -9.01 1.63 -4.91
C SER A 50 -9.41 1.00 -3.58
N LEU A 51 -10.72 0.87 -3.30
CA LEU A 51 -11.24 0.27 -2.06
C LEU A 51 -10.73 -1.16 -1.81
N PRO A 52 -10.93 -2.14 -2.73
CA PRO A 52 -10.45 -3.50 -2.53
C PRO A 52 -8.91 -3.56 -2.47
N VAL A 53 -8.22 -2.72 -3.24
CA VAL A 53 -6.75 -2.63 -3.19
C VAL A 53 -6.27 -2.16 -1.81
N ALA A 54 -6.91 -1.13 -1.25
CA ALA A 54 -6.61 -0.62 0.08
C ALA A 54 -6.91 -1.67 1.17
N VAL A 55 -8.02 -2.40 1.06
CA VAL A 55 -8.38 -3.48 1.99
C VAL A 55 -7.33 -4.59 1.95
N VAL A 56 -6.87 -5.02 0.78
CA VAL A 56 -5.82 -6.04 0.63
C VAL A 56 -4.49 -5.53 1.20
N ALA A 57 -4.11 -4.28 0.92
CA ALA A 57 -2.89 -3.68 1.47
C ALA A 57 -2.92 -3.61 3.01
N ILE A 58 -4.07 -3.26 3.60
CA ILE A 58 -4.27 -3.23 5.05
C ILE A 58 -4.24 -4.66 5.62
N ALA A 59 -4.90 -5.62 4.97
CA ALA A 59 -4.89 -7.02 5.39
C ALA A 59 -3.48 -7.61 5.38
N TRP A 60 -2.69 -7.33 4.34
CA TRP A 60 -1.28 -7.70 4.26
C TRP A 60 -0.45 -7.04 5.34
N ARG A 61 -0.66 -5.74 5.61
CA ARG A 61 0.02 -5.02 6.70
C ARG A 61 -0.31 -5.58 8.08
N ARG A 62 -1.51 -6.13 8.29
CA ARG A 62 -1.93 -6.73 9.58
C ARG A 62 -1.42 -8.17 9.75
N ARG A 63 -1.04 -8.84 8.66
CA ARG A 63 -0.61 -10.25 8.67
C ARG A 63 0.91 -10.44 8.83
N GLY A 64 1.71 -9.39 8.62
CA GLY A 64 3.17 -9.39 8.83
C GLY A 64 3.60 -8.52 10.00
#